data_AF-A0A6J6HZP9-F1
#
_entry.id   AF-A0A6J6HZP9-F1
#
_cell.length_a   1.000
_cell.length_b   1.000
_cell.length_c   1.000
_cell.angle_alpha   90.00
_cell.angle_beta   90.00
_cell.angle_gamma   90.00
#
_symmetry.space_group_name_H-M   'P 1'
#
loop_
_entity.id
_entity.type
_entity.pdbx_description
1 polymer ?
#
loop_
_entity_poly.entity_id
_entity_poly.type
_entity_poly.pdbx_seq_one_letter_code
_entity_poly.pdbx_strand_id
1 'polypeptide(L)'
;MLTSVTTENATTVCVLNTKGKARLIACKACRAVQACSTCNSLLTQDDNGALFCVRCNESAGAVCVSCGRTSFVVPRGGVSQLVSQLVKSTRNPVVEVTADSEDTWTKGTVFVGTEAVLYRIPQTDVVVFADIDRDLSAPRLTATREVLSLIARAARLVGSSGRIIIQSRQPSHPLLIALANENPQTVLMQWMQNDLAQRRMFSMPPFASMVRVSVVAPKSFDDVPVLSGVDVAREDSSLIVKSLDAEKLSTAIQALRAHYGTSLRVHADPKRY
;
A
#
# COMPACT_ATOMS: atom_id res chain seq x y z
N MET A 1 0.41 11.77 -10.59
CA MET A 1 -0.49 10.66 -10.95
C MET A 1 -0.46 10.54 -12.45
N LEU A 2 -0.39 9.32 -12.97
CA LEU A 2 -0.48 9.01 -14.40
C LEU A 2 -1.79 9.57 -14.97
N THR A 3 -1.69 10.44 -15.98
CA THR A 3 -2.85 11.13 -16.58
C THR A 3 -3.14 10.69 -18.01
N SER A 4 -2.19 10.05 -18.68
CA SER A 4 -2.32 9.60 -20.07
C SER A 4 -1.40 8.43 -20.37
N VAL A 5 -1.81 7.58 -21.31
CA VAL A 5 -1.00 6.49 -21.88
C VAL A 5 -1.12 6.53 -23.39
N THR A 6 0.02 6.66 -24.07
CA THR A 6 0.12 6.63 -25.53
C THR A 6 1.04 5.46 -25.91
N THR A 7 0.44 4.36 -26.34
CA THR A 7 1.17 3.18 -26.81
C THR A 7 0.61 2.75 -28.15
N GLU A 8 1.29 3.15 -29.23
CA GLU A 8 1.00 2.60 -30.55
C GLU A 8 1.51 1.16 -30.58
N ASN A 9 0.59 0.20 -30.83
CA ASN A 9 0.86 -1.23 -30.96
C ASN A 9 1.52 -1.93 -29.74
N ALA A 10 1.50 -1.32 -28.56
CA ALA A 10 2.05 -1.89 -27.35
C ALA A 10 0.97 -2.08 -26.26
N THR A 11 1.02 -3.23 -25.61
CA THR A 11 0.19 -3.58 -24.46
C THR A 11 0.79 -2.98 -23.20
N THR A 12 -0.03 -2.27 -22.43
CA THR A 12 0.37 -1.60 -21.18
C THR A 12 -0.41 -2.11 -19.99
N VAL A 13 0.29 -2.43 -18.91
CA VAL A 13 -0.29 -2.75 -17.61
C VAL A 13 -0.02 -1.62 -16.64
N CYS A 14 -1.05 -1.01 -16.08
CA CYS A 14 -0.98 0.01 -15.05
C CYS A 14 -1.35 -0.60 -13.68
N VAL A 15 -0.40 -0.59 -12.75
CA VAL A 15 -0.56 -1.10 -11.39
C VAL A 15 -0.80 0.04 -10.42
N LEU A 16 -1.87 -0.05 -9.63
CA LEU A 16 -2.20 0.84 -8.54
C LEU A 16 -2.82 0.05 -7.38
N ASN A 17 -2.08 -0.14 -6.29
CA ASN A 17 -2.50 -0.94 -5.13
C ASN A 17 -3.48 -0.19 -4.21
N THR A 18 -4.51 0.41 -4.81
CA THR A 18 -5.63 1.05 -4.10
C THR A 18 -6.91 0.74 -4.85
N LYS A 19 -7.76 -0.14 -4.29
CA LYS A 19 -9.05 -0.50 -4.89
C LYS A 19 -10.07 0.65 -4.76
N GLY A 20 -11.02 0.70 -5.70
CA GLY A 20 -12.23 1.53 -5.64
C GLY A 20 -12.06 3.01 -6.00
N LYS A 21 -13.14 3.79 -5.86
CA LYS A 21 -13.08 5.26 -5.88
C LYS A 21 -12.36 5.72 -4.62
N ALA A 22 -11.54 6.76 -4.74
CA ALA A 22 -10.71 7.17 -3.64
C ALA A 22 -11.45 7.99 -2.59
N ARG A 23 -11.11 7.69 -1.33
CA ARG A 23 -11.81 8.20 -0.13
C ARG A 23 -11.13 9.40 0.50
N LEU A 24 -10.01 9.85 -0.06
CA LEU A 24 -9.28 11.02 0.45
C LEU A 24 -9.58 12.20 -0.45
N ILE A 25 -10.36 13.13 0.06
CA ILE A 25 -10.67 14.39 -0.61
C ILE A 25 -9.83 15.48 -0.01
N ALA A 26 -9.17 16.26 -0.86
CA ALA A 26 -8.47 17.47 -0.47
C ALA A 26 -9.00 18.67 -1.24
N CYS A 27 -8.99 19.84 -0.61
CA CYS A 27 -9.31 21.08 -1.31
C CYS A 27 -8.21 21.41 -2.33
N LYS A 28 -8.57 21.77 -3.57
CA LYS A 28 -7.60 22.23 -4.57
C LYS A 28 -6.85 23.49 -4.13
N ALA A 29 -7.50 24.34 -3.35
CA ALA A 29 -6.98 25.64 -2.99
C ALA A 29 -6.07 25.64 -1.77
N CYS A 30 -6.56 25.12 -0.63
CA CYS A 30 -5.79 25.13 0.62
C CYS A 30 -5.12 23.78 0.92
N ARG A 31 -5.33 22.75 0.09
CA ARG A 31 -4.80 21.39 0.25
C ARG A 31 -5.26 20.64 1.52
N ALA A 32 -6.18 21.23 2.30
CA ALA A 32 -6.72 20.59 3.49
C ALA A 32 -7.48 19.32 3.13
N VAL A 33 -7.15 18.23 3.83
CA VAL A 33 -7.89 16.95 3.74
C VAL A 33 -9.22 17.10 4.46
N GLN A 34 -10.29 16.63 3.84
CA GLN A 34 -11.64 16.74 4.37
C GLN A 34 -11.95 15.54 5.28
N ALA A 35 -12.25 15.83 6.54
CA ALA A 35 -12.60 14.86 7.57
C ALA A 35 -13.96 15.20 8.19
N CYS A 36 -14.70 14.16 8.58
CA CYS A 36 -16.00 14.27 9.23
C CYS A 36 -15.85 14.89 10.62
N SER A 37 -16.64 15.93 10.91
CA SER A 37 -16.66 16.61 12.22
C SER A 37 -17.04 15.67 13.37
N THR A 38 -17.87 14.66 13.11
CA THR A 38 -18.41 13.74 14.13
C THR A 38 -17.43 12.61 14.49
N CYS A 39 -16.82 11.98 13.49
CA CYS A 39 -16.03 10.75 13.71
C CYS A 39 -14.60 10.82 13.16
N ASN A 40 -14.16 12.00 12.70
CA ASN A 40 -12.85 12.30 12.14
C ASN A 40 -12.41 11.38 10.98
N SER A 41 -13.35 10.65 10.38
CA SER A 41 -13.09 9.79 9.23
C SER A 41 -13.06 10.62 7.95
N LEU A 42 -12.28 10.18 6.96
CA LEU A 42 -12.17 10.90 5.68
C LEU A 42 -13.53 10.99 4.98
N LEU A 43 -13.85 12.18 4.48
CA LEU A 43 -15.05 12.43 3.68
C LEU A 43 -14.84 11.95 2.24
N THR A 44 -15.91 11.43 1.64
CA THR A 44 -15.99 11.11 0.21
C THR A 44 -16.97 12.06 -0.48
N GLN A 45 -16.96 12.13 -1.81
CA GLN A 45 -17.82 12.98 -2.62
C GLN A 45 -18.83 12.10 -3.34
N ASP A 46 -20.09 12.49 -3.35
CA ASP A 46 -21.10 11.88 -4.22
C ASP A 46 -20.99 12.41 -5.66
N ASP A 47 -21.81 11.86 -6.55
CA ASP A 47 -21.81 12.27 -7.96
C ASP A 47 -22.39 13.69 -8.16
N ASN A 48 -23.06 14.27 -7.14
CA ASN A 48 -23.57 15.65 -7.13
C ASN A 48 -22.57 16.66 -6.56
N GLY A 49 -21.39 16.21 -6.13
CA GLY A 49 -20.35 17.07 -5.58
C GLY A 49 -20.45 17.33 -4.07
N ALA A 50 -21.41 16.72 -3.36
CA ALA A 50 -21.54 16.84 -1.91
C ALA A 50 -20.61 15.85 -1.20
N LEU A 51 -19.99 16.34 -0.12
CA LEU A 51 -19.15 15.56 0.78
C LEU A 51 -20.02 14.82 1.79
N PHE A 52 -19.70 13.55 2.03
CA PHE A 52 -20.36 12.74 3.05
C PHE A 52 -19.40 11.73 3.69
N CYS A 53 -19.73 11.30 4.90
CA CYS A 53 -18.97 10.31 5.65
C CYS A 53 -19.54 8.91 5.42
N VAL A 54 -18.77 8.00 4.82
CA VAL A 54 -19.21 6.60 4.63
C VAL A 54 -19.37 5.85 5.96
N ARG A 55 -18.65 6.28 7.01
CA ARG A 55 -18.65 5.57 8.31
C ARG A 55 -19.91 5.83 9.13
N CYS A 56 -20.38 7.07 9.16
CA CYS A 56 -21.52 7.48 9.99
C CYS A 56 -22.67 8.09 9.19
N ASN A 57 -22.57 8.11 7.86
CA ASN A 57 -23.56 8.65 6.93
C ASN A 57 -23.85 10.16 7.07
N GLU A 58 -22.97 10.89 7.76
CA GLU A 58 -23.07 12.34 7.95
C GLU A 58 -22.82 13.09 6.65
N SER A 59 -23.68 14.05 6.30
CA SER A 59 -23.47 14.95 5.16
C SER A 59 -22.66 16.17 5.61
N ALA A 60 -21.61 16.50 4.85
CA ALA A 60 -20.73 17.64 5.11
C ALA A 60 -20.89 18.78 4.08
N GLY A 61 -21.97 18.77 3.30
CA GLY A 61 -22.24 19.79 2.27
C GLY A 61 -21.21 19.77 1.13
N ALA A 62 -21.03 20.87 0.41
CA ALA A 62 -20.15 20.92 -0.79
C ALA A 62 -18.98 21.91 -0.67
N VAL A 63 -18.63 22.35 0.56
CA VAL A 63 -17.60 23.39 0.80
C VAL A 63 -16.48 22.88 1.68
N CYS A 64 -15.26 23.37 1.43
CA CYS A 64 -14.10 22.99 2.22
C CYS A 64 -14.24 23.52 3.65
N VAL A 65 -14.13 22.64 4.65
CA VAL A 65 -14.24 23.02 6.07
C VAL A 65 -13.17 24.01 6.52
N SER A 66 -12.05 24.12 5.78
CA SER A 66 -10.93 25.00 6.14
C SER A 66 -10.91 26.33 5.40
N CYS A 67 -11.46 26.43 4.19
CA CYS A 67 -11.36 27.66 3.38
C CYS A 67 -12.62 28.04 2.61
N GLY A 68 -13.73 27.31 2.75
CA GLY A 68 -15.02 27.61 2.14
C GLY A 68 -15.11 27.37 0.63
N ARG A 69 -14.03 27.01 -0.06
CA ARG A 69 -14.06 26.74 -1.51
C ARG A 69 -14.70 25.38 -1.82
N THR A 70 -15.38 25.29 -2.95
CA THR A 70 -16.11 24.10 -3.43
C THR A 70 -15.28 23.21 -4.37
N SER A 71 -14.02 23.58 -4.61
CA SER A 71 -13.16 22.85 -5.54
C SER A 71 -12.31 21.82 -4.82
N PHE A 72 -12.64 20.56 -5.05
CA PHE A 72 -11.94 19.43 -4.48
C PHE A 72 -11.18 18.61 -5.52
N VAL A 73 -10.16 17.93 -5.04
CA VAL A 73 -9.47 16.86 -5.74
C VAL A 73 -9.49 15.64 -4.87
N VAL A 74 -9.48 14.51 -5.55
CA VAL A 74 -9.13 13.25 -4.93
C VAL A 74 -7.65 13.03 -5.27
N PRO A 75 -6.70 13.37 -4.37
CA PRO A 75 -5.28 13.38 -4.71
C PRO A 75 -4.74 11.98 -5.00
N ARG A 76 -5.47 10.95 -4.54
CA ARG A 76 -5.10 9.55 -4.64
C ARG A 76 -6.28 8.68 -5.06
N GLY A 77 -6.75 8.85 -6.30
CA GLY A 77 -7.64 7.91 -6.98
C GLY A 77 -7.28 6.44 -6.74
N GLY A 78 -8.27 5.55 -6.63
CA GLY A 78 -8.01 4.12 -6.77
C GLY A 78 -8.16 3.68 -8.23
N VAL A 79 -8.06 2.38 -8.49
CA VAL A 79 -8.07 1.78 -9.84
C VAL A 79 -9.20 2.32 -10.71
N SER A 80 -10.45 2.32 -10.25
CA SER A 80 -11.59 2.74 -11.06
C SER A 80 -11.54 4.23 -11.47
N GLN A 81 -10.96 5.08 -10.61
CA GLN A 81 -10.74 6.48 -10.98
C GLN A 81 -9.65 6.63 -12.03
N LEU A 82 -8.54 5.88 -11.89
CA LEU A 82 -7.47 5.87 -12.89
C LEU A 82 -8.00 5.39 -14.25
N VAL A 83 -8.83 4.34 -14.28
CA VAL A 83 -9.51 3.87 -15.49
C VAL A 83 -10.32 5.00 -16.13
N SER A 84 -11.17 5.70 -15.36
CA SER A 84 -11.98 6.80 -15.87
C SER A 84 -11.17 7.96 -16.47
N GLN A 85 -9.97 8.20 -15.93
CA GLN A 85 -9.05 9.23 -16.42
C GLN A 85 -8.37 8.77 -17.70
N LEU A 86 -7.90 7.53 -17.73
CA LEU A 86 -7.22 6.96 -18.88
C LEU A 86 -8.14 6.87 -20.10
N VAL A 87 -9.38 6.38 -19.94
CA VAL A 87 -10.40 6.34 -21.01
C VAL A 87 -10.62 7.70 -21.66
N LYS A 88 -10.53 8.79 -20.91
CA LYS A 88 -10.67 10.17 -21.44
C LYS A 88 -9.41 10.68 -22.13
N SER A 89 -8.25 10.09 -21.84
CA SER A 89 -6.92 10.57 -22.25
C SER A 89 -6.33 9.80 -23.44
N THR A 90 -6.86 8.61 -23.74
CA THR A 90 -6.32 7.71 -24.75
C THR A 90 -7.43 7.13 -25.62
N ARG A 91 -7.08 6.78 -26.86
CA ARG A 91 -7.98 6.05 -27.77
C ARG A 91 -7.85 4.53 -27.63
N ASN A 92 -6.87 4.07 -26.85
CA ASN A 92 -6.63 2.65 -26.60
C ASN A 92 -7.74 2.05 -25.71
N PRO A 93 -8.23 0.83 -25.98
CA PRO A 93 -9.21 0.18 -25.10
C PRO A 93 -8.62 -0.09 -23.71
N VAL A 94 -9.23 0.54 -22.69
CA VAL A 94 -8.83 0.43 -21.29
C VAL A 94 -9.73 -0.57 -20.57
N VAL A 95 -9.13 -1.52 -19.86
CA VAL A 95 -9.83 -2.59 -19.13
C VAL A 95 -9.41 -2.59 -17.65
N GLU A 96 -10.39 -2.53 -16.75
CA GLU A 96 -10.14 -2.76 -15.31
C GLU A 96 -10.00 -4.26 -15.05
N VAL A 97 -8.91 -4.67 -14.39
CA VAL A 97 -8.61 -6.07 -14.06
C VAL A 97 -8.56 -6.24 -12.55
N THR A 98 -9.36 -7.18 -12.07
CA THR A 98 -9.45 -7.56 -10.66
C THR A 98 -9.00 -9.01 -10.45
N ALA A 99 -8.88 -9.43 -9.19
CA ALA A 99 -8.59 -10.83 -8.85
C ALA A 99 -9.72 -11.78 -9.24
N ASP A 100 -10.92 -11.29 -9.53
CA ASP A 100 -12.08 -12.13 -9.91
C ASP A 100 -12.41 -12.00 -11.40
N SER A 101 -11.69 -11.15 -12.14
CA SER A 101 -11.89 -10.97 -13.58
C SER A 101 -11.52 -12.23 -14.35
N GLU A 102 -12.38 -12.70 -15.25
CA GLU A 102 -12.04 -13.75 -16.22
C GLU A 102 -10.85 -13.32 -17.12
N ASP A 103 -10.44 -14.20 -18.03
CA ASP A 103 -9.41 -13.93 -19.04
C ASP A 103 -9.82 -12.77 -19.95
N THR A 104 -9.50 -11.57 -19.50
CA THR A 104 -9.82 -10.29 -20.11
C THR A 104 -8.65 -9.74 -20.92
N TRP A 105 -7.53 -10.45 -20.98
CA TRP A 105 -6.28 -10.05 -21.64
C TRP A 105 -6.40 -9.89 -23.16
N THR A 106 -7.47 -10.41 -23.78
CA THR A 106 -7.79 -10.20 -25.21
C THR A 106 -8.70 -8.99 -25.45
N LYS A 107 -9.25 -8.38 -24.39
CA LYS A 107 -10.31 -7.37 -24.49
C LYS A 107 -9.81 -5.93 -24.55
N GLY A 108 -8.49 -5.71 -24.52
CA GLY A 108 -7.93 -4.37 -24.65
C GLY A 108 -6.41 -4.33 -24.75
N THR A 109 -5.86 -3.11 -24.75
CA THR A 109 -4.41 -2.86 -24.85
C THR A 109 -3.86 -2.10 -23.66
N VAL A 110 -4.73 -1.56 -22.79
CA VAL A 110 -4.35 -0.92 -21.52
C VAL A 110 -5.12 -1.59 -20.39
N PHE A 111 -4.41 -2.32 -19.54
CA PHE A 111 -4.99 -3.01 -18.38
C PHE A 111 -4.66 -2.25 -17.11
N VAL A 112 -5.65 -2.00 -16.26
CA VAL A 112 -5.47 -1.24 -15.01
C VAL A 112 -5.96 -2.07 -13.84
N GLY A 113 -5.15 -2.24 -12.81
CA GLY A 113 -5.55 -3.02 -11.64
C GLY A 113 -4.62 -2.84 -10.45
N THR A 114 -4.95 -3.54 -9.37
CA THR A 114 -3.98 -3.80 -8.28
C THR A 114 -2.93 -4.82 -8.74
N GLU A 115 -2.00 -5.22 -7.87
CA GLU A 115 -1.05 -6.33 -8.11
C GLU A 115 -1.65 -7.52 -8.88
N ALA A 116 -2.92 -7.89 -8.64
CA ALA A 116 -3.63 -8.94 -9.37
C ALA A 116 -3.50 -8.88 -10.91
N VAL A 117 -3.41 -7.69 -11.51
CA VAL A 117 -3.24 -7.54 -12.96
C VAL A 117 -1.95 -8.20 -13.46
N LEU A 118 -0.88 -8.18 -12.66
CA LEU A 118 0.41 -8.81 -12.98
C LEU A 118 0.34 -10.35 -13.00
N TYR A 119 -0.75 -10.95 -12.50
CA TYR A 119 -0.99 -12.39 -12.51
C TYR A 119 -1.99 -12.81 -13.57
N ARG A 120 -2.80 -11.86 -14.08
CA ARG A 120 -3.87 -12.12 -15.05
C ARG A 120 -3.47 -11.83 -16.48
N ILE A 121 -2.54 -10.90 -16.66
CA ILE A 121 -1.99 -10.59 -17.98
C ILE A 121 -0.79 -11.51 -18.23
N PRO A 122 -0.76 -12.26 -19.35
CA PRO A 122 0.31 -13.24 -19.60
C PRO A 122 1.62 -12.59 -20.07
N GLN A 123 1.55 -11.48 -20.81
CA GLN A 123 2.68 -10.72 -21.34
C GLN A 123 2.26 -9.29 -21.63
N THR A 124 3.19 -8.34 -21.57
CA THR A 124 2.93 -6.92 -21.87
C THR A 124 4.22 -6.22 -22.29
N ASP A 125 4.15 -5.15 -23.06
CA ASP A 125 5.33 -4.40 -23.46
C ASP A 125 5.78 -3.38 -22.39
N VAL A 126 4.82 -2.86 -21.62
CA VAL A 126 5.07 -1.83 -20.61
C VAL A 126 4.31 -2.13 -19.33
N VAL A 127 4.98 -2.03 -18.18
CA VAL A 127 4.33 -1.97 -16.86
C VAL A 127 4.55 -0.60 -16.24
N VAL A 128 3.47 0.04 -15.78
CA VAL A 128 3.49 1.33 -15.10
C VAL A 128 3.00 1.17 -13.67
N PHE A 129 3.87 1.37 -12.68
CA PHE A 129 3.45 1.52 -11.29
C PHE A 129 3.04 2.98 -11.06
N ALA A 130 1.74 3.25 -10.98
CA ALA A 130 1.18 4.61 -10.97
C ALA A 130 1.38 5.34 -9.62
N ASP A 131 1.53 4.59 -8.52
CA ASP A 131 1.93 5.09 -7.20
C ASP A 131 2.50 3.92 -6.38
N ILE A 132 3.83 3.84 -6.29
CA ILE A 132 4.50 2.82 -5.47
C ILE A 132 4.78 3.30 -4.04
N ASP A 133 4.63 4.60 -3.77
CA ASP A 133 5.00 5.21 -2.49
C ASP A 133 4.18 4.62 -1.33
N ARG A 134 2.91 4.30 -1.62
CA ARG A 134 2.02 3.66 -0.65
C ARG A 134 2.49 2.27 -0.23
N ASP A 135 3.04 1.52 -1.18
CA ASP A 135 3.55 0.18 -0.90
C ASP A 135 4.90 0.25 -0.19
N LEU A 136 5.80 1.15 -0.62
CA LEU A 136 7.09 1.40 0.03
C LEU A 136 6.95 1.89 1.47
N SER A 137 6.00 2.78 1.72
CA SER A 137 5.76 3.40 3.05
C SER A 137 4.75 2.63 3.89
N ALA A 138 4.36 1.41 3.49
CA ALA A 138 3.42 0.64 4.26
C ALA A 138 4.01 0.29 5.64
N PRO A 139 3.21 0.32 6.73
CA PRO A 139 3.69 0.13 8.10
C PRO A 139 3.91 -1.36 8.42
N ARG A 140 4.73 -2.03 7.59
CA ARG A 140 5.13 -3.43 7.71
C ARG A 140 6.60 -3.54 7.36
N LEU A 141 7.35 -4.38 8.07
CA LEU A 141 8.80 -4.49 7.88
C LEU A 141 9.17 -5.10 6.52
N THR A 142 8.25 -5.79 5.87
CA THR A 142 8.46 -6.45 4.57
C THR A 142 8.17 -5.53 3.38
N ALA A 143 7.66 -4.31 3.60
CA ALA A 143 7.16 -3.40 2.56
C ALA A 143 8.11 -3.26 1.36
N THR A 144 9.37 -2.88 1.61
CA THR A 144 10.37 -2.68 0.55
C THR A 144 10.68 -3.97 -0.23
N ARG A 145 10.74 -5.12 0.45
CA ARG A 145 11.01 -6.42 -0.20
C ARG A 145 9.83 -6.90 -1.03
N GLU A 146 8.61 -6.64 -0.58
CA GLU A 146 7.40 -6.92 -1.35
C GLU A 146 7.32 -6.05 -2.61
N VAL A 147 7.68 -4.76 -2.51
CA VAL A 147 7.80 -3.89 -3.70
C VAL A 147 8.84 -4.41 -4.68
N LEU A 148 10.01 -4.87 -4.20
CA LEU A 148 11.00 -5.52 -5.06
C LEU A 148 10.42 -6.76 -5.75
N SER A 149 9.67 -7.60 -5.03
CA SER A 149 8.99 -8.78 -5.60
C SER A 149 7.97 -8.40 -6.68
N LEU A 150 7.19 -7.33 -6.46
CA LEU A 150 6.25 -6.79 -7.45
C LEU A 150 6.96 -6.34 -8.73
N ILE A 151 8.06 -5.62 -8.57
CA ILE A 151 8.84 -5.09 -9.70
C ILE A 151 9.55 -6.24 -10.44
N ALA A 152 10.10 -7.23 -9.73
CA ALA A 152 10.69 -8.42 -10.34
C ALA A 152 9.64 -9.21 -11.15
N ARG A 153 8.40 -9.32 -10.66
CA ARG A 153 7.30 -9.91 -11.42
C ARG A 153 6.98 -9.10 -12.68
N ALA A 154 6.90 -7.78 -12.57
CA ALA A 154 6.72 -6.91 -13.72
C ALA A 154 7.86 -7.07 -14.74
N ALA A 155 9.11 -7.20 -14.29
CA ALA A 155 10.27 -7.45 -15.16
C ALA A 155 10.14 -8.76 -15.93
N ARG A 156 9.70 -9.83 -15.27
CA ARG A 156 9.39 -11.09 -15.95
C ARG A 156 8.27 -10.94 -16.98
N LEU A 157 7.26 -10.14 -16.68
CA LEU A 157 6.09 -9.94 -17.54
C LEU A 157 6.43 -9.15 -18.81
N VAL A 158 7.36 -8.18 -18.72
CA VAL A 158 7.79 -7.36 -19.85
C VAL A 158 8.91 -7.97 -20.68
N GLY A 159 9.60 -9.00 -20.15
CA GLY A 159 10.70 -9.66 -20.82
C GLY A 159 11.93 -8.77 -21.01
N SER A 160 12.80 -9.13 -21.96
CA SER A 160 14.08 -8.44 -22.19
C SER A 160 13.97 -7.12 -22.95
N SER A 161 12.89 -6.92 -23.72
CA SER A 161 12.69 -5.74 -24.58
C SER A 161 11.64 -4.76 -24.06
N GLY A 162 10.89 -5.12 -23.02
CA GLY A 162 9.84 -4.27 -22.48
C GLY A 162 10.34 -3.27 -21.45
N ARG A 163 9.43 -2.42 -20.96
CA ARG A 163 9.77 -1.28 -20.09
C ARG A 163 8.98 -1.30 -18.79
N ILE A 164 9.62 -0.90 -17.69
CA ILE A 164 8.96 -0.64 -16.41
C ILE A 164 9.08 0.85 -16.11
N ILE A 165 7.95 1.49 -15.83
CA ILE A 165 7.87 2.88 -15.41
C ILE A 165 7.39 2.91 -13.97
N ILE A 166 8.16 3.53 -13.07
CA ILE A 166 7.81 3.67 -11.66
C ILE A 166 7.55 5.14 -11.35
N GLN A 167 6.32 5.47 -10.98
CA GLN A 167 6.00 6.79 -10.44
C GLN A 167 6.14 6.77 -8.93
N SER A 168 7.06 7.60 -8.42
CA SER A 168 7.31 7.78 -7.00
C SER A 168 7.57 9.25 -6.69
N ARG A 169 7.13 9.69 -5.51
CA ARG A 169 7.49 11.00 -4.94
C ARG A 169 8.75 10.93 -4.07
N GLN A 170 9.28 9.73 -3.86
CA GLN A 170 10.52 9.47 -3.14
C GLN A 170 11.56 8.86 -4.11
N PRO A 171 11.96 9.56 -5.19
CA PRO A 171 12.91 9.01 -6.17
C PRO A 171 14.28 8.67 -5.55
N SER A 172 14.61 9.28 -4.40
CA SER A 172 15.82 8.99 -3.63
C SER A 172 15.70 7.74 -2.73
N HIS A 173 14.60 6.99 -2.77
CA HIS A 173 14.45 5.78 -1.97
C HIS A 173 15.53 4.74 -2.39
N PRO A 174 16.26 4.11 -1.46
CA PRO A 174 17.41 3.24 -1.78
C PRO A 174 17.09 2.13 -2.79
N LEU A 175 15.93 1.47 -2.65
CA LEU A 175 15.48 0.46 -3.62
C LEU A 175 15.30 1.02 -5.03
N LEU A 176 14.73 2.23 -5.17
CA LEU A 176 14.47 2.82 -6.48
C LEU A 176 15.77 3.27 -7.15
N ILE A 177 16.72 3.80 -6.38
CA ILE A 177 18.08 4.11 -6.85
C ILE A 177 18.76 2.82 -7.36
N ALA A 178 18.67 1.72 -6.60
CA ALA A 178 19.26 0.44 -6.99
C ALA A 178 18.65 -0.10 -8.30
N LEU A 179 17.33 0.01 -8.46
CA LEU A 179 16.62 -0.42 -9.67
C LEU A 179 16.91 0.43 -10.90
N ALA A 180 17.19 1.72 -10.71
CA ALA A 180 17.51 2.66 -11.79
C ALA A 180 18.99 2.62 -12.23
N ASN A 181 19.83 1.82 -11.57
CA ASN A 181 21.24 1.70 -11.90
C ASN A 181 21.45 0.96 -13.24
N GLU A 182 22.57 1.23 -13.93
CA GLU A 182 22.96 0.53 -15.16
C GLU A 182 23.19 -0.97 -14.94
N ASN A 183 23.66 -1.36 -13.75
CA ASN A 183 23.79 -2.76 -13.34
C ASN A 183 22.92 -3.03 -12.10
N PRO A 184 21.58 -3.14 -12.28
CA PRO A 184 20.65 -3.25 -11.17
C PRO A 184 20.86 -4.56 -10.41
N GLN A 185 21.31 -5.63 -11.06
CA GLN A 185 21.55 -6.93 -10.41
C GLN A 185 22.61 -6.81 -9.30
N THR A 186 23.78 -6.25 -9.62
CA THR A 186 24.86 -6.11 -8.63
C THR A 186 24.46 -5.19 -7.48
N VAL A 187 23.85 -4.05 -7.78
CA VAL A 187 23.45 -3.07 -6.75
C VAL A 187 22.32 -3.61 -5.87
N LEU A 188 21.35 -4.33 -6.43
CA LEU A 188 20.29 -4.99 -5.66
C LEU A 188 20.84 -6.10 -4.74
N MET A 189 21.81 -6.89 -5.21
CA MET A 189 22.46 -7.90 -4.36
C MET A 189 23.16 -7.24 -3.17
N GLN A 190 23.90 -6.16 -3.39
CA GLN A 190 24.57 -5.42 -2.32
C GLN A 190 23.55 -4.80 -1.35
N TRP A 191 22.49 -4.17 -1.87
CA TRP A 191 21.41 -3.63 -1.06
C TRP A 191 20.76 -4.72 -0.18
N MET A 192 20.49 -5.90 -0.74
CA MET A 192 19.87 -7.00 -0.02
C MET A 192 20.79 -7.57 1.08
N GLN A 193 22.10 -7.64 0.82
CA GLN A 193 23.09 -8.02 1.84
C GLN A 193 23.11 -7.02 3.01
N ASN A 194 23.09 -5.72 2.70
CA ASN A 194 23.04 -4.67 3.71
C ASN A 194 21.73 -4.71 4.53
N ASP A 195 20.58 -4.90 3.89
CA ASP A 195 19.28 -5.08 4.56
C ASP A 195 19.33 -6.27 5.53
N LEU A 196 19.85 -7.43 5.10
CA LEU A 196 19.99 -8.60 5.96
C LEU A 196 20.96 -8.38 7.12
N ALA A 197 22.09 -7.71 6.89
CA ALA A 197 23.05 -7.40 7.94
C ALA A 197 22.43 -6.50 9.02
N GLN A 198 21.74 -5.43 8.61
CA GLN A 198 21.03 -4.53 9.54
C GLN A 198 19.95 -5.28 10.33
N ARG A 199 19.13 -6.09 9.65
CA ARG A 199 18.09 -6.89 10.32
C ARG A 199 18.69 -7.84 11.35
N ARG A 200 19.83 -8.46 11.07
CA ARG A 200 20.52 -9.34 12.02
C ARG A 200 20.99 -8.55 13.24
N MET A 201 21.60 -7.38 13.04
CA MET A 201 22.09 -6.53 14.13
C MET A 201 20.97 -6.06 15.07
N PHE A 202 19.78 -5.76 14.54
CA PHE A 202 18.64 -5.29 15.34
C PHE A 202 17.67 -6.39 15.79
N SER A 203 18.01 -7.66 15.57
CA SER A 203 17.13 -8.80 15.83
C SER A 203 15.76 -8.61 15.17
N MET A 204 15.73 -8.20 13.90
CA MET A 204 14.53 -8.09 13.10
C MET A 204 14.29 -9.39 12.31
N PRO A 205 13.05 -9.69 11.88
CA PRO A 205 12.79 -10.81 10.98
C PRO A 205 13.70 -10.78 9.74
N PRO A 206 14.32 -11.92 9.33
CA PRO A 206 14.14 -13.31 9.81
C PRO A 206 14.78 -13.72 11.12
N PHE A 207 15.71 -12.93 11.65
CA PHE A 207 16.60 -13.36 12.73
C PHE A 207 15.93 -13.36 14.10
N ALA A 208 14.73 -12.79 14.19
CA ALA A 208 13.85 -12.88 15.35
C ALA A 208 12.39 -12.99 14.90
N SER A 209 11.52 -13.31 15.84
CA SER A 209 10.08 -13.23 15.67
C SER A 209 9.57 -11.94 16.32
N MET A 210 8.66 -11.25 15.63
CA MET A 210 8.12 -9.97 16.08
C MET A 210 6.64 -9.89 15.75
N VAL A 211 5.85 -9.37 16.70
CA VAL A 211 4.42 -9.11 16.50
C VAL A 211 4.07 -7.73 17.02
N ARG A 212 3.10 -7.09 16.36
CA ARG A 212 2.41 -5.93 16.87
C ARG A 212 1.11 -6.39 17.52
N VAL A 213 0.88 -5.99 18.76
CA VAL A 213 -0.37 -6.25 19.48
C VAL A 213 -1.11 -4.95 19.74
N SER A 214 -2.41 -4.96 19.52
CA SER A 214 -3.30 -3.84 19.85
C SER A 214 -4.50 -4.35 20.65
N VAL A 215 -5.14 -3.46 21.39
CA VAL A 215 -6.37 -3.76 22.12
C VAL A 215 -7.50 -2.89 21.61
N VAL A 216 -8.71 -3.47 21.55
CA VAL A 216 -9.92 -2.72 21.21
C VAL A 216 -10.41 -1.97 22.46
N ALA A 217 -10.77 -0.70 22.28
CA ALA A 217 -11.36 0.12 23.31
C ALA A 217 -12.59 -0.58 23.96
N PRO A 218 -12.82 -0.41 25.28
CA PRO A 218 -12.17 0.55 26.18
C PRO A 218 -10.87 0.05 26.82
N LYS A 219 -10.37 -1.15 26.49
CA LYS A 219 -9.11 -1.66 27.08
C LYS A 219 -7.90 -0.88 26.56
N SER A 220 -6.89 -0.74 27.41
CA SER A 220 -5.60 -0.10 27.13
C SER A 220 -4.46 -0.97 27.68
N PHE A 221 -3.23 -0.67 27.26
CA PHE A 221 -2.00 -1.32 27.77
C PHE A 221 -1.44 -0.60 29.00
N ASP A 222 -2.31 -0.23 29.94
CA ASP A 222 -1.88 0.44 31.19
C ASP A 222 -1.50 -0.59 32.27
N ASP A 223 -2.07 -1.80 32.21
CA ASP A 223 -1.75 -2.93 33.07
C ASP A 223 -1.27 -4.11 32.21
N VAL A 224 -0.03 -4.02 31.71
CA VAL A 224 0.57 -5.10 30.91
C VAL A 224 1.20 -6.12 31.86
N PRO A 225 0.86 -7.42 31.78
CA PRO A 225 1.51 -8.43 32.61
C PRO A 225 3.02 -8.48 32.33
N VAL A 226 3.82 -8.86 33.32
CA VAL A 226 5.26 -9.07 33.12
C VAL A 226 5.47 -10.21 32.12
N LEU A 227 6.14 -9.91 31.00
CA LEU A 227 6.45 -10.87 29.95
C LEU A 227 7.93 -11.25 30.02
N SER A 228 8.22 -12.51 30.35
CA SER A 228 9.59 -13.00 30.49
C SER A 228 10.17 -13.44 29.14
N GLY A 229 11.41 -12.98 28.86
CA GLY A 229 12.17 -13.45 27.70
C GLY A 229 11.69 -12.89 26.35
N VAL A 230 11.01 -11.75 26.36
CA VAL A 230 10.65 -10.97 25.18
C VAL A 230 11.01 -9.50 25.41
N ASP A 231 11.38 -8.81 24.34
CA ASP A 231 11.50 -7.35 24.34
C ASP A 231 10.13 -6.74 24.02
N VAL A 232 9.72 -5.73 24.78
CA VAL A 232 8.45 -5.01 24.59
C VAL A 232 8.74 -3.53 24.36
N ALA A 233 8.22 -2.98 23.26
CA ALA A 233 8.24 -1.55 22.98
C ALA A 233 6.81 -1.03 22.81
N ARG A 234 6.51 0.19 23.28
CA ARG A 234 5.20 0.83 23.14
C ARG A 234 5.20 1.74 21.91
N GLU A 235 4.19 1.60 21.07
CA GLU A 235 3.95 2.43 19.87
C GLU A 235 2.49 2.89 19.91
N ASP A 236 2.24 4.13 20.32
CA ASP A 236 0.91 4.71 20.54
C ASP A 236 0.00 3.80 21.42
N SER A 237 -1.07 3.26 20.82
CA SER A 237 -2.03 2.34 21.44
C SER A 237 -1.72 0.85 21.16
N SER A 238 -0.49 0.56 20.74
CA SER A 238 -0.01 -0.79 20.43
C SER A 238 1.30 -1.12 21.14
N LEU A 239 1.59 -2.40 21.28
CA LEU A 239 2.90 -2.89 21.69
C LEU A 239 3.55 -3.65 20.54
N ILE A 240 4.86 -3.51 20.41
CA ILE A 240 5.71 -4.38 19.62
C ILE A 240 6.36 -5.36 20.58
N VAL A 241 6.12 -6.65 20.37
CA VAL A 241 6.69 -7.74 21.16
C VAL A 241 7.63 -8.53 20.27
N LYS A 242 8.88 -8.70 20.70
CA LYS A 242 9.97 -9.27 19.91
C LYS A 242 10.73 -10.31 20.73
N SER A 243 11.16 -11.39 20.08
CA SER A 243 12.03 -12.40 20.70
C SER A 243 12.85 -13.14 19.66
N LEU A 244 14.09 -13.46 20.01
CA LEU A 244 14.93 -14.40 19.25
C LEU A 244 14.38 -15.84 19.32
N ASP A 245 13.67 -16.16 20.40
CA ASP A 245 13.04 -17.46 20.65
C ASP A 245 11.53 -17.38 20.35
N ALA A 246 11.10 -18.13 19.34
CA ALA A 246 9.71 -18.15 18.89
C ALA A 246 8.76 -18.73 19.95
N GLU A 247 9.21 -19.67 20.78
CA GLU A 247 8.39 -20.25 21.86
C GLU A 247 8.13 -19.21 22.94
N LYS A 248 9.15 -18.45 23.35
CA LYS A 248 8.99 -17.35 24.32
C LYS A 248 8.02 -16.28 23.82
N LEU A 249 8.08 -15.95 22.53
CA LEU A 249 7.11 -15.04 21.93
C LEU A 249 5.69 -15.61 21.97
N SER A 250 5.53 -16.90 21.66
CA SER A 250 4.25 -17.60 21.74
C SER A 250 3.68 -17.56 23.15
N THR A 251 4.49 -17.89 24.17
CA THR A 251 4.10 -17.82 25.59
C THR A 251 3.69 -16.40 26.00
N ALA A 252 4.44 -15.38 25.59
CA ALA A 252 4.10 -13.99 25.87
C ALA A 252 2.77 -13.57 25.24
N ILE A 253 2.51 -13.98 23.99
CA ILE A 253 1.23 -13.74 23.32
C ILE A 253 0.08 -14.47 24.04
N GLN A 254 0.30 -15.70 24.53
CA GLN A 254 -0.71 -16.44 25.30
C GLN A 254 -1.03 -15.73 26.63
N ALA A 255 -0.03 -15.22 27.34
CA ALA A 255 -0.23 -14.43 28.56
C ALA A 255 -1.06 -13.15 28.29
N LEU A 256 -0.72 -12.43 27.21
CA LEU A 256 -1.51 -11.27 26.77
C LEU A 256 -2.94 -11.65 26.39
N ARG A 257 -3.15 -12.80 25.73
CA ARG A 257 -4.49 -13.31 25.41
C ARG A 257 -5.28 -13.68 26.65
N ALA A 258 -4.66 -14.29 27.65
CA ALA A 258 -5.32 -14.61 28.92
C ALA A 258 -5.77 -13.34 29.66
N HIS A 259 -4.96 -12.28 29.64
CA HIS A 259 -5.27 -11.02 30.31
C HIS A 259 -6.30 -10.15 29.53
N TYR A 260 -6.09 -9.94 28.23
CA TYR A 260 -6.94 -9.05 27.43
C TYR A 260 -8.14 -9.75 26.77
N GLY A 261 -8.13 -11.08 26.67
CA GLY A 261 -9.20 -11.87 26.07
C GLY A 261 -9.46 -11.53 24.60
N THR A 262 -10.73 -11.47 24.22
CA THR A 262 -11.19 -11.20 22.85
C THR A 262 -10.92 -9.77 22.37
N SER A 263 -10.51 -8.87 23.25
CA SER A 263 -10.11 -7.49 22.89
C SER A 263 -8.72 -7.42 22.26
N LEU A 264 -7.87 -8.43 22.44
CA LEU A 264 -6.53 -8.45 21.85
C LEU A 264 -6.59 -8.68 20.35
N ARG A 265 -5.77 -7.94 19.60
CA ARG A 265 -5.47 -8.14 18.19
C ARG A 265 -3.97 -8.36 18.07
N VAL A 266 -3.58 -9.40 17.35
CA VAL A 266 -2.17 -9.74 17.11
C VAL A 266 -1.94 -9.67 15.61
N HIS A 267 -1.00 -8.83 15.21
CA HIS A 267 -0.54 -8.70 13.84
C HIS A 267 0.90 -9.17 13.77
N ALA A 268 1.12 -10.29 13.10
CA ALA A 268 2.45 -10.78 12.77
C ALA A 268 2.68 -10.52 11.28
N ASP A 269 3.77 -9.85 10.93
CA ASP A 269 4.17 -9.78 9.53
C ASP A 269 4.45 -11.21 9.05
N PRO A 270 3.80 -11.68 7.96
CA PRO A 270 3.99 -13.04 7.49
C PRO A 270 5.45 -13.22 7.09
N LYS A 271 6.06 -14.34 7.52
CA LYS A 271 7.38 -14.78 7.06
C LYS A 271 7.26 -15.18 5.58
N ARG A 272 7.35 -14.20 4.67
CA ARG A 272 7.49 -14.42 3.23
C ARG A 272 8.98 -14.38 2.89
N TYR A 273 9.62 -15.54 2.91
CA TYR A 273 10.97 -15.73 2.40
C TYR A 273 10.92 -16.39 1.02
#